data_AF-A0AAI9D2J0-F1
#
_entry.id   AF-A0AAI9D2J0-F1
#
_cell.length_a   1.000
_cell.length_b   1.000
_cell.length_c   1.000
_cell.angle_alpha   90.00
_cell.angle_beta   90.00
_cell.angle_gamma   90.00
#
_symmetry.space_group_name_H-M   'P 1'
#
loop_
_entity.id
_entity.type
_entity.pdbx_description
1 polymer ?
#
loop_
_entity_poly.entity_id
_entity_poly.type
_entity_poly.pdbx_seq_one_letter_code
_entity_poly.pdbx_strand_id
1 'polypeptide(L)'
;MADITLISGSTLGGAEYVAEHLAEKLEDAGFSTQTLHGPLLEDLPTDGVWLLITSTHGAGDLPDNLQPLYDELLEQQPDLSNVRFGAVGIGSREYDTFCGAIEKVEAAVTACGAKQLGETLKINILDHDIPEDPAEIWLAEWKNLLKND
;
A
#
# COMPACT_ATOMS: atom_id res chain seq x y z
N MET A 1 -17.66 11.33 0.57
CA MET A 1 -16.63 11.08 -0.46
C MET A 1 -15.51 10.39 0.29
N ALA A 2 -15.16 9.16 -0.07
CA ALA A 2 -14.04 8.49 0.58
C ALA A 2 -12.77 9.02 -0.08
N ASP A 3 -11.89 9.60 0.74
CA ASP A 3 -10.56 10.02 0.34
C ASP A 3 -9.62 8.84 0.57
N ILE A 4 -8.95 8.40 -0.50
CA ILE A 4 -8.09 7.21 -0.49
C ILE A 4 -6.67 7.67 -0.75
N THR A 5 -5.81 7.50 0.25
CA THR A 5 -4.40 7.89 0.17
C THR A 5 -3.57 6.69 -0.25
N LEU A 6 -3.04 6.71 -1.47
CA LEU A 6 -2.13 5.69 -1.99
C LEU A 6 -0.70 6.05 -1.60
N ILE A 7 -0.04 5.15 -0.88
CA ILE A 7 1.29 5.32 -0.34
C ILE A 7 2.19 4.34 -1.08
N SER A 8 2.99 4.83 -2.01
CA SER A 8 3.89 3.99 -2.78
C SER A 8 5.32 4.05 -2.24
N GLY A 9 5.94 2.90 -2.01
CA GLY A 9 7.35 2.72 -1.70
C GLY A 9 8.06 2.00 -2.84
N SER A 10 8.97 2.68 -3.54
CA SER A 10 9.79 2.06 -4.57
C SER A 10 11.15 2.72 -4.71
N THR A 11 12.12 1.94 -5.17
CA THR A 11 13.45 2.42 -5.56
C THR A 11 13.57 2.60 -7.07
N LEU A 12 12.85 1.78 -7.85
CA LEU A 12 12.93 1.72 -9.31
C LEU A 12 11.64 2.16 -10.02
N GLY A 13 10.66 2.73 -9.30
CA GLY A 13 9.39 3.17 -9.89
C GLY A 13 8.29 2.12 -10.01
N GLY A 14 8.58 0.83 -9.80
CA GLY A 14 7.58 -0.24 -10.04
C GLY A 14 6.29 -0.11 -9.22
N ALA A 15 6.40 0.22 -7.93
CA ALA A 15 5.23 0.48 -7.07
C ALA A 15 4.54 1.81 -7.37
N GLU A 16 5.28 2.79 -7.86
CA GLU A 16 4.74 4.11 -8.22
C GLU A 16 3.80 3.97 -9.41
N TYR A 17 4.22 3.25 -10.46
CA TYR A 17 3.37 2.94 -11.61
C TYR A 17 2.07 2.22 -11.23
N VAL A 18 2.17 1.20 -10.37
CA VAL A 18 0.98 0.48 -9.89
C VAL A 18 0.08 1.41 -9.07
N ALA A 19 0.65 2.23 -8.20
CA ALA A 19 -0.13 3.18 -7.41
C ALA A 19 -0.87 4.20 -8.30
N GLU A 20 -0.22 4.78 -9.30
CA GLU A 20 -0.86 5.71 -10.23
C GLU A 20 -1.99 5.03 -11.01
N HIS A 21 -1.76 3.83 -11.52
CA HIS A 21 -2.78 3.06 -12.22
C HIS A 21 -4.01 2.79 -11.33
N LEU A 22 -3.78 2.41 -10.08
CA LEU A 22 -4.85 2.16 -9.12
C LEU A 22 -5.61 3.43 -8.76
N ALA A 23 -4.92 4.55 -8.62
CA ALA A 23 -5.52 5.86 -8.38
C ALA A 23 -6.48 6.25 -9.52
N GLU A 24 -6.05 6.17 -10.77
CA GLU A 24 -6.90 6.45 -11.94
C GLU A 24 -8.18 5.59 -11.94
N LYS A 25 -8.06 4.30 -11.61
CA LYS A 25 -9.19 3.37 -11.53
C LYS A 25 -10.14 3.63 -10.37
N LEU A 26 -9.68 4.30 -9.32
CA LEU A 26 -10.49 4.74 -8.20
C LEU A 26 -11.20 6.06 -8.52
N GLU A 27 -10.50 7.00 -9.16
CA GLU A 27 -11.09 8.26 -9.65
C GLU A 27 -12.19 8.02 -10.67
N ASP A 28 -11.98 7.10 -11.62
CA ASP A 28 -13.00 6.69 -12.59
C ASP A 28 -14.24 6.08 -11.90
N ALA A 29 -14.03 5.41 -10.77
CA ALA A 29 -15.11 4.87 -9.95
C ALA A 29 -15.81 5.93 -9.07
N GLY A 30 -15.37 7.18 -9.12
CA GLY A 30 -15.94 8.34 -8.40
C GLY A 30 -15.37 8.57 -7.00
N PHE A 31 -14.20 8.00 -6.68
CA PHE A 31 -13.50 8.24 -5.42
C PHE A 31 -12.44 9.33 -5.56
N SER A 32 -12.12 10.02 -4.47
CA SER A 32 -10.98 10.94 -4.44
C SER A 32 -9.74 10.15 -4.06
N THR A 33 -8.69 10.21 -4.87
CA THR A 33 -7.42 9.55 -4.55
C THR A 33 -6.27 10.52 -4.49
N GLN A 34 -5.33 10.25 -3.58
CA GLN A 34 -4.09 11.00 -3.46
C GLN A 34 -2.91 10.03 -3.47
N THR A 35 -2.02 10.15 -4.45
CA THR A 35 -0.78 9.36 -4.52
C THR A 35 0.34 10.10 -3.81
N LEU A 36 1.00 9.41 -2.88
CA LEU A 36 2.13 9.89 -2.12
C LEU A 36 3.28 8.88 -2.25
N HIS A 37 4.44 9.36 -2.69
CA HIS A 37 5.62 8.54 -2.91
C HIS A 37 6.59 8.72 -1.74
N GLY A 38 6.65 7.72 -0.85
CA GLY A 38 7.41 7.80 0.41
C GLY A 38 7.05 9.00 1.30
N PRO A 39 5.76 9.21 1.64
CA PRO A 39 5.38 10.26 2.58
C PRO A 39 5.95 9.98 3.97
N LEU A 40 5.98 11.03 4.79
CA LEU A 40 6.23 10.93 6.23
C LEU A 40 4.91 10.80 6.98
N LEU A 41 4.96 10.36 8.23
CA LEU A 41 3.74 10.15 9.02
C LEU A 41 2.94 11.46 9.19
N GLU A 42 3.64 12.60 9.27
CA GLU A 42 3.04 13.93 9.39
C GLU A 42 2.19 14.36 8.18
N ASP A 43 2.45 13.79 7.01
CA ASP A 43 1.72 14.10 5.77
C ASP A 43 0.48 13.20 5.61
N LEU A 44 0.42 12.10 6.36
CA LEU A 44 -0.64 11.11 6.25
C LEU A 44 -1.88 11.48 7.08
N PRO A 45 -3.09 11.34 6.50
CA PRO A 45 -4.32 11.62 7.21
C PRO A 45 -4.66 10.49 8.19
N THR A 46 -4.83 10.80 9.48
CA THR A 46 -5.19 9.83 10.53
C THR A 46 -6.67 9.41 10.53
N ASP A 47 -7.41 9.71 9.46
CA ASP A 47 -8.79 9.31 9.23
C ASP A 47 -8.99 9.02 7.74
N GLY A 48 -9.68 7.94 7.40
CA GLY A 48 -9.96 7.57 6.01
C GLY A 48 -9.40 6.22 5.60
N VAL A 49 -8.94 6.12 4.35
CA VAL A 49 -8.49 4.86 3.77
C VAL A 49 -7.10 5.02 3.15
N TRP A 50 -6.16 4.17 3.54
CA TRP A 50 -4.82 4.13 2.98
C TRP A 50 -4.66 2.92 2.06
N LEU A 51 -3.83 3.04 1.04
CA LEU A 51 -3.43 1.95 0.18
C LEU A 51 -1.91 1.89 0.16
N LEU A 52 -1.32 0.94 0.85
CA LEU A 52 0.12 0.76 0.96
C LEU A 52 0.60 -0.09 -0.22
N ILE A 53 1.42 0.45 -1.11
CA ILE A 53 2.00 -0.26 -2.25
C ILE A 53 3.52 -0.21 -2.11
N THR A 54 4.16 -1.34 -1.83
CA THR A 54 5.62 -1.34 -1.64
C THR A 54 6.31 -2.44 -2.41
N SER A 55 7.43 -2.08 -3.04
CA SER A 55 8.32 -3.05 -3.66
C SER A 55 9.28 -3.62 -2.63
N THR A 56 9.46 -4.93 -2.63
CA THR A 56 10.43 -5.60 -1.77
C THR A 56 11.82 -5.51 -2.38
N HIS A 57 12.79 -4.99 -1.63
CA HIS A 57 14.19 -4.94 -2.09
C HIS A 57 15.03 -6.03 -1.43
N GLY A 58 15.80 -6.77 -2.25
CA GLY A 58 16.75 -7.78 -1.79
C GLY A 58 16.13 -8.87 -0.89
N ALA A 59 16.55 -8.91 0.38
CA ALA A 59 16.20 -9.97 1.33
C ALA A 59 14.86 -9.74 2.08
N GLY A 60 13.96 -8.91 1.56
CA GLY A 60 12.71 -8.58 2.25
C GLY A 60 12.70 -7.20 2.92
N ASP A 61 13.59 -6.30 2.52
CA ASP A 61 13.66 -4.98 3.14
C ASP A 61 12.80 -3.93 2.43
N LEU A 62 12.46 -2.90 3.20
CA LEU A 62 11.67 -1.78 2.73
C LEU A 62 12.55 -0.89 1.83
N PRO A 63 11.98 -0.26 0.80
CA PRO A 63 12.72 0.73 0.03
C PRO A 63 13.07 1.92 0.93
N ASP A 64 14.23 2.53 0.67
CA ASP A 64 14.77 3.67 1.45
C ASP A 64 13.76 4.81 1.61
N ASN A 65 12.92 5.01 0.58
CA ASN A 65 11.88 6.05 0.57
C ASN A 65 10.71 5.77 1.53
N LEU A 66 10.43 4.50 1.86
CA LEU A 66 9.34 4.12 2.79
C LEU A 66 9.85 3.75 4.18
N GLN A 67 11.16 3.54 4.32
CA GLN A 67 11.81 3.24 5.59
C GLN A 67 11.58 4.31 6.68
N PRO A 68 11.68 5.64 6.42
CA PRO A 68 11.41 6.65 7.45
C PRO A 68 9.96 6.64 7.94
N LEU A 69 8.98 6.42 7.06
CA LEU A 69 7.56 6.27 7.44
C LEU A 69 7.38 5.12 8.44
N TYR A 70 8.00 3.98 8.15
CA TYR A 70 7.91 2.80 8.99
C TYR A 70 8.52 3.03 10.38
N ASP A 71 9.66 3.72 10.44
CA ASP A 71 10.32 4.06 11.71
C ASP A 71 9.45 5.04 12.53
N GLU A 72 8.89 6.08 11.89
CA GLU A 72 7.96 7.01 12.54
C GLU A 72 6.70 6.31 13.08
N LEU A 73 6.12 5.37 12.34
CA LEU A 73 4.97 4.59 12.82
C LEU A 73 5.29 3.82 14.10
N LEU A 74 6.49 3.24 14.18
CA LEU A 74 6.96 2.52 15.36
C LEU A 74 7.30 3.46 16.54
N GLU A 75 7.91 4.60 16.27
CA GLU A 75 8.28 5.57 17.30
C GLU A 75 7.08 6.34 17.84
N GLN A 76 6.24 6.87 16.95
CA GLN A 76 5.11 7.74 17.29
C GLN A 76 3.88 6.95 17.74
N GLN A 77 3.64 5.78 17.13
CA GLN A 77 2.44 4.96 17.35
C GLN A 77 1.14 5.80 17.39
N PRO A 78 0.83 6.52 16.30
CA PRO A 78 -0.36 7.37 16.24
C PRO A 78 -1.65 6.53 16.40
N ASP A 79 -2.73 7.15 16.84
CA ASP A 79 -4.04 6.47 16.87
C ASP A 79 -4.62 6.43 15.45
N LEU A 80 -4.56 5.25 14.84
CA LEU A 80 -5.10 4.97 13.50
C LEU A 80 -6.41 4.17 13.58
N SER A 81 -7.11 4.22 14.72
CA SER A 81 -8.33 3.44 14.96
C SER A 81 -9.45 3.68 13.93
N ASN A 82 -9.45 4.85 13.30
CA ASN A 82 -10.37 5.25 12.23
C ASN A 82 -9.82 5.05 10.81
N VAL A 83 -8.56 4.66 10.68
CA VAL A 83 -7.92 4.43 9.38
C VAL A 83 -8.13 2.98 8.97
N ARG A 84 -8.57 2.81 7.73
CA ARG A 84 -8.60 1.51 7.06
C ARG A 84 -7.46 1.47 6.07
N PHE A 85 -6.80 0.33 5.90
CA PHE A 85 -5.71 0.25 4.93
C PHE A 85 -5.77 -1.02 4.08
N GLY A 86 -5.44 -0.89 2.80
CA GLY A 86 -5.11 -2.00 1.92
C GLY A 86 -3.61 -2.13 1.76
N ALA A 87 -3.14 -3.33 1.46
CA ALA A 87 -1.72 -3.64 1.38
C ALA A 87 -1.41 -4.38 0.07
N VAL A 88 -0.44 -3.87 -0.68
CA VAL A 88 0.00 -4.40 -1.97
C VAL A 88 1.53 -4.52 -1.94
N GLY A 89 2.00 -5.76 -1.88
CA GLY A 89 3.41 -6.09 -2.00
C GLY A 89 3.76 -6.41 -3.44
N ILE A 90 4.78 -5.74 -3.97
CA ILE A 90 5.39 -6.08 -5.25
C ILE A 90 6.74 -6.72 -4.97
N GLY A 91 7.02 -7.87 -5.54
CA GLY A 91 8.29 -8.54 -5.33
C GLY A 91 8.60 -9.59 -6.39
N SER A 92 9.76 -10.20 -6.26
CA SER A 92 10.18 -11.32 -7.09
C SER A 92 10.24 -12.58 -6.22
N ARG A 93 9.53 -13.64 -6.62
CA ARG A 93 9.63 -14.96 -5.94
C ARG A 93 11.02 -15.61 -6.03
N GLU A 94 11.94 -15.03 -6.79
CA GLU A 94 13.36 -15.43 -6.78
C GLU A 94 14.06 -15.17 -5.44
N TYR A 95 13.51 -14.28 -4.60
CA TYR A 95 14.04 -14.01 -3.27
C TYR A 95 13.27 -14.80 -2.21
N ASP A 96 14.02 -15.36 -1.24
CA ASP A 96 13.50 -16.17 -0.14
C ASP A 96 12.38 -15.45 0.66
N THR A 97 12.49 -14.12 0.78
CA THR A 97 11.53 -13.28 1.51
C THR A 97 10.54 -12.61 0.55
N PHE A 98 9.63 -13.40 -0.02
CA PHE A 98 8.60 -12.88 -0.91
C PHE A 98 7.61 -11.96 -0.17
N CYS A 99 7.63 -10.66 -0.49
CA CYS A 99 6.75 -9.62 0.09
C CYS A 99 6.96 -9.32 1.58
N GLY A 100 8.15 -9.56 2.14
CA GLY A 100 8.41 -9.25 3.55
C GLY A 100 8.29 -7.76 3.93
N ALA A 101 8.49 -6.85 2.97
CA ALA A 101 8.41 -5.42 3.21
C ALA A 101 6.99 -4.97 3.56
N ILE A 102 5.98 -5.41 2.79
CA ILE A 102 4.59 -5.00 3.02
C ILE A 102 4.06 -5.55 4.35
N GLU A 103 4.45 -6.77 4.72
CA GLU A 103 4.02 -7.41 5.96
C GLU A 103 4.53 -6.65 7.20
N LYS A 104 5.75 -6.08 7.14
CA LYS A 104 6.28 -5.23 8.21
C LYS A 104 5.42 -3.97 8.39
N VAL A 105 5.13 -3.26 7.31
CA VAL A 105 4.36 -2.01 7.36
C VAL A 105 2.93 -2.27 7.81
N GLU A 106 2.31 -3.33 7.28
CA GLU A 106 1.00 -3.81 7.71
C GLU A 106 0.95 -4.07 9.22
N ALA A 107 1.94 -4.77 9.77
CA ALA A 107 2.03 -5.01 11.21
C ALA A 107 2.18 -3.72 12.02
N ALA A 108 2.97 -2.75 11.54
CA ALA A 108 3.16 -1.47 12.21
C ALA A 108 1.88 -0.63 12.25
N VAL A 109 1.17 -0.47 11.11
CA VAL A 109 -0.09 0.29 11.08
C VAL A 109 -1.20 -0.42 11.86
N THR A 110 -1.22 -1.76 11.83
CA THR A 110 -2.18 -2.55 12.62
C THR A 110 -1.92 -2.40 14.12
N ALA A 111 -0.65 -2.33 14.54
CA ALA A 111 -0.29 -2.07 15.93
C ALA A 111 -0.74 -0.68 16.39
N CYS A 112 -0.80 0.30 15.47
CA CYS A 112 -1.34 1.64 15.69
C CYS A 112 -2.88 1.71 15.71
N GLY A 113 -3.58 0.57 15.53
CA GLY A 113 -5.04 0.49 15.54
C GLY A 113 -5.71 0.55 14.16
N ALA A 114 -4.95 0.69 13.09
CA ALA A 114 -5.48 0.69 11.74
C ALA A 114 -6.12 -0.67 11.40
N LYS A 115 -7.20 -0.64 10.62
CA LYS A 115 -7.92 -1.85 10.21
C LYS A 115 -7.57 -2.24 8.79
N GLN A 116 -7.06 -3.45 8.63
CA GLN A 116 -6.85 -4.01 7.31
C GLN A 116 -8.20 -4.17 6.58
N LEU A 117 -8.25 -3.72 5.33
CA LEU A 117 -9.39 -3.81 4.45
C LEU A 117 -9.06 -4.78 3.31
N GLY A 118 -9.78 -5.90 3.24
CA GLY A 118 -9.51 -6.95 2.26
C GLY A 118 -8.25 -7.77 2.56
N GLU A 119 -7.75 -8.46 1.54
CA GLU A 119 -6.54 -9.30 1.62
C GLU A 119 -5.32 -8.58 1.03
N THR A 120 -4.13 -8.88 1.52
CA THR A 120 -2.87 -8.32 1.01
C THR A 120 -2.56 -8.87 -0.38
N LEU A 121 -2.51 -8.01 -1.39
CA LEU A 121 -2.13 -8.40 -2.74
C LEU A 121 -0.62 -8.62 -2.80
N LYS A 122 -0.18 -9.76 -3.35
CA LYS A 122 1.24 -10.04 -3.58
C LYS A 122 1.51 -10.24 -5.06
N ILE A 123 2.06 -9.23 -5.72
CA ILE A 123 2.37 -9.22 -7.15
C ILE A 123 3.79 -9.76 -7.37
N ASN A 124 3.92 -10.79 -8.22
CA ASN A 124 5.22 -11.32 -8.63
C ASN A 124 5.64 -10.74 -9.98
N ILE A 125 6.65 -9.86 -9.99
CA ILE A 125 7.14 -9.21 -11.23
C ILE A 125 7.84 -10.18 -12.19
N LEU A 126 8.15 -11.40 -11.75
CA LEU A 126 8.71 -12.46 -12.60
C LEU A 126 7.64 -13.28 -13.33
N ASP A 127 6.43 -13.32 -12.77
CA ASP A 127 5.31 -14.13 -13.31
C ASP A 127 4.42 -13.26 -14.21
N HIS A 128 4.28 -12.00 -13.84
CA HIS A 128 3.50 -11.01 -14.56
C HIS A 128 4.42 -9.95 -15.16
N ASP A 129 4.48 -9.92 -16.49
CA ASP A 129 5.16 -8.87 -17.28
C ASP A 129 4.57 -7.48 -16.97
N ILE A 130 3.28 -7.45 -16.60
CA ILE A 130 2.53 -6.23 -16.25
C ILE A 130 1.93 -6.40 -14.84
N PRO A 131 2.46 -5.69 -13.82
CA PRO A 131 1.95 -5.77 -12.45
C PRO A 131 0.58 -5.09 -12.26
N GLU A 132 0.15 -4.25 -13.21
CA GLU A 132 -1.14 -3.53 -13.17
C GLU A 132 -2.35 -4.46 -13.31
N ASP A 133 -2.23 -5.55 -14.07
CA ASP A 133 -3.33 -6.49 -14.35
C ASP A 133 -3.87 -7.18 -13.07
N PRO A 134 -3.02 -7.84 -12.24
CA PRO A 134 -3.49 -8.38 -10.97
C PRO A 134 -3.90 -7.28 -9.97
N ALA A 135 -3.29 -6.09 -10.06
CA ALA A 135 -3.63 -4.96 -9.21
C ALA A 135 -5.05 -4.45 -9.49
N GLU A 136 -5.45 -4.34 -10.76
CA GLU A 136 -6.78 -3.91 -11.17
C GLU A 136 -7.86 -4.88 -10.68
N ILE A 137 -7.63 -6.20 -10.86
CA ILE A 137 -8.57 -7.25 -10.43
C ILE A 137 -8.78 -7.17 -8.92
N TRP A 138 -7.68 -7.10 -8.16
CA TRP A 138 -7.74 -6.98 -6.72
C TRP A 138 -8.42 -5.69 -6.27
N LEU A 139 -8.13 -4.57 -6.93
CA LEU A 139 -8.75 -3.28 -6.65
C LEU A 139 -10.26 -3.32 -6.91
N ALA A 140 -10.73 -4.04 -7.92
CA ALA A 140 -12.16 -4.19 -8.17
C ALA A 140 -12.88 -4.86 -6.99
N GLU A 141 -12.28 -5.88 -6.38
CA GLU A 141 -12.82 -6.51 -5.17
C GLU A 141 -12.69 -5.59 -3.96
N TRP A 142 -11.52 -4.96 -3.78
CA TRP A 142 -11.25 -4.07 -2.66
C TRP A 142 -12.17 -2.83 -2.65
N LYS A 143 -12.44 -2.25 -3.82
CA LYS A 143 -13.41 -1.15 -4.00
C LYS A 143 -14.82 -1.53 -3.55
N ASN A 144 -15.24 -2.78 -3.72
CA ASN A 144 -16.55 -3.23 -3.24
C ASN A 144 -16.61 -3.25 -1.71
N LEU A 145 -15.50 -3.61 -1.04
CA LEU A 145 -15.41 -3.56 0.41
C LEU A 145 -15.54 -2.13 0.96
N LEU A 146 -15.04 -1.14 0.22
CA LEU A 146 -15.20 0.29 0.57
C LEU A 146 -16.64 0.81 0.44
N LYS A 147 -17.43 0.26 -0.49
CA LYS A 147 -18.82 0.70 -0.72
C LYS A 147 -19.83 0.04 0.22
N ASN A 148 -19.46 -1.06 0.87
CA ASN A 148 -20.37 -1.87 1.69
C ASN A 148 -20.41 -1.46 3.18
N ASP A 149 -20.01 -0.22 3.49
CA ASP A 149 -20.00 0.34 4.84
C ASP A 149 -20.87 1.61 4.92
#